data_AF-A0A945GSJ2-F1
#
_entry.id   AF-A0A945GSJ2-F1
#
_cell.length_a   1.000
_cell.length_b   1.000
_cell.length_c   1.000
_cell.angle_alpha   90.00
_cell.angle_beta   90.00
_cell.angle_gamma   90.00
#
_symmetry.space_group_name_H-M   'P 1'
#
loop_
_entity.id
_entity.type
_entity.pdbx_description
1 polymer ?
#
loop_
_entity_poly.entity_id
_entity_poly.type
_entity_poly.pdbx_seq_one_letter_code
_entity_poly.pdbx_strand_id
1 'polypeptide(L)'
;MTDLFTSAEKPTAPPEPFTVSQVSKRIHDLLDGRIGRVDVIGQMNSPNFGKHWYFTLTDGDAKIDCAMWASSVSKHRATGGSWVPSQGDQVVVRGRVGHYAKFGKTQIYVERIKPAGETKGRLQLEYEALLLEFREAGWFDECHKKQLPEYPRRIAVITSGTSAAMHDVIETTRRRMPSVELLIVNALMQGDGSPDSVSEAIRKVDANAKSMGIDAVIVTRGGGGLEELWSFNDRRVVEAAFKCNTPIVVAIGHESDTTIIELVADHRASTPTQAVMVLVPDRDELMQMVEHYGVRLQT
;
A
#
# COMPACT_ATOMS: atom_id res chain seq x y z
N MET A 1 21.22 29.75 -57.61
CA MET A 1 21.46 28.69 -56.61
C MET A 1 21.35 29.35 -55.25
N THR A 2 20.23 29.07 -54.57
CA THR A 2 20.05 29.03 -53.11
C THR A 2 20.68 30.16 -52.27
N ASP A 3 19.86 31.16 -51.94
CA ASP A 3 20.07 31.94 -50.72
C ASP A 3 19.84 31.02 -49.51
N LEU A 4 20.97 30.58 -48.94
CA LEU A 4 21.05 30.23 -47.53
C LEU A 4 21.02 31.53 -46.73
N PHE A 5 20.47 31.45 -45.51
CA PHE A 5 20.39 32.50 -44.48
C PHE A 5 19.04 33.21 -44.35
N THR A 6 18.43 32.90 -43.19
CA THR A 6 17.55 33.73 -42.36
C THR A 6 16.06 33.43 -42.45
N SER A 7 15.66 32.23 -42.00
CA SER A 7 14.36 32.10 -41.33
C SER A 7 14.57 32.57 -39.88
N ALA A 8 14.40 33.86 -39.64
CA ALA A 8 14.32 34.38 -38.29
C ALA A 8 13.04 33.80 -37.66
N GLU A 9 13.19 32.93 -36.66
CA GLU A 9 12.08 32.55 -35.79
C GLU A 9 11.48 33.83 -35.22
N LYS A 10 10.22 34.08 -35.59
CA LYS A 10 9.43 35.17 -35.00
C LYS A 10 9.45 34.99 -33.48
N PRO A 11 9.69 36.04 -32.69
CA PRO A 11 9.51 35.98 -31.25
C PRO A 11 8.08 35.50 -30.98
N THR A 12 7.93 34.33 -30.38
CA THR A 12 6.64 33.86 -29.90
C THR A 12 6.17 34.88 -28.87
N ALA A 13 5.05 35.55 -29.16
CA ALA A 13 4.45 36.49 -28.22
C ALA A 13 4.33 35.80 -26.85
N PRO A 14 4.62 36.51 -25.74
CA PRO A 14 4.43 35.93 -24.42
C PRO A 14 2.99 35.40 -24.32
N PRO A 15 2.78 34.18 -23.79
CA PRO A 15 1.47 33.56 -23.77
C PRO A 15 0.48 34.54 -23.12
N GLU A 16 -0.63 34.80 -23.82
CA GLU A 16 -1.64 35.73 -23.31
C GLU A 16 -2.07 35.29 -21.91
N PRO A 17 -2.09 36.21 -20.92
CA PRO A 17 -2.45 35.87 -19.57
C PRO A 17 -3.92 35.43 -19.52
N PHE A 18 -4.18 34.28 -18.91
CA PHE A 18 -5.55 33.83 -18.67
C PHE A 18 -6.24 34.73 -17.64
N THR A 19 -7.49 35.08 -17.91
CA THR A 19 -8.39 35.63 -16.88
C THR A 19 -8.67 34.59 -15.79
N VAL A 20 -9.01 35.06 -14.59
CA VAL A 20 -9.37 34.17 -13.46
C VAL A 20 -10.48 33.18 -13.85
N SER A 21 -11.48 33.65 -14.60
CA SER A 21 -12.57 32.80 -15.10
C SER A 21 -12.10 31.73 -16.09
N GLN A 22 -11.13 32.04 -16.96
CA GLN A 22 -10.56 31.06 -17.89
C GLN A 22 -9.75 29.98 -17.15
N VAL A 23 -8.96 30.36 -16.14
CA VAL A 23 -8.22 29.40 -15.32
C VAL A 23 -9.18 28.48 -14.56
N SER A 24 -10.18 29.05 -13.89
CA SER A 24 -11.13 28.28 -13.10
C SER A 24 -11.99 27.35 -13.96
N LYS A 25 -12.42 27.81 -15.14
CA LYS A 25 -13.12 26.97 -16.12
C LYS A 25 -12.24 25.82 -16.58
N ARG A 26 -10.95 26.06 -16.84
CA ARG A 26 -10.01 25.01 -17.25
C ARG A 26 -9.79 23.97 -16.15
N ILE A 27 -9.72 24.38 -14.88
CA ILE A 27 -9.66 23.45 -13.74
C ILE A 27 -10.93 22.60 -13.66
N HIS A 28 -12.09 23.23 -13.85
CA HIS A 28 -13.37 22.53 -13.91
C HIS A 28 -13.39 21.49 -15.03
N ASP A 29 -13.07 21.88 -16.27
CA ASP A 29 -13.10 20.99 -17.44
C ASP A 29 -12.10 19.81 -17.32
N LEU A 30 -10.99 20.00 -16.60
CA LEU A 30 -10.01 18.93 -16.34
C LEU A 30 -10.48 17.94 -15.28
N LEU A 31 -11.20 18.40 -14.26
CA LEU A 31 -11.71 17.55 -13.18
C LEU A 31 -13.03 16.87 -13.57
N ASP A 32 -13.84 17.53 -14.40
CA ASP A 32 -15.13 17.03 -14.82
C ASP A 32 -14.98 15.72 -15.61
N GLY A 33 -15.70 14.69 -15.17
CA GLY A 33 -15.68 13.35 -15.77
C GLY A 33 -14.39 12.52 -15.59
N ARG A 34 -13.25 13.09 -15.18
CA ARG A 34 -11.98 12.34 -15.07
C ARG A 34 -11.81 11.57 -13.76
N ILE A 35 -12.15 12.19 -12.62
CA ILE A 35 -12.02 11.54 -11.30
C ILE A 35 -13.24 10.63 -11.04
N GLY A 36 -14.39 10.93 -11.65
CA GLY A 36 -15.60 10.12 -11.52
C GLY A 36 -16.20 10.17 -10.11
N ARG A 37 -16.84 9.05 -9.71
CA ARG A 37 -17.38 8.90 -8.36
C ARG A 37 -16.32 8.32 -7.44
N VAL A 38 -16.22 8.87 -6.24
CA VAL A 38 -15.27 8.46 -5.21
C VAL A 38 -15.99 8.14 -3.91
N ASP A 39 -15.40 7.22 -3.15
CA ASP A 39 -15.69 7.00 -1.75
C ASP A 39 -14.54 7.59 -0.93
N VAL A 40 -14.86 8.46 0.04
CA VAL A 40 -13.86 9.19 0.84
C VAL A 40 -14.16 9.00 2.31
N ILE A 41 -13.16 8.54 3.06
CA ILE A 41 -13.16 8.47 4.51
C ILE A 41 -12.49 9.70 5.09
N GLY A 42 -13.04 10.23 6.17
CA GLY A 42 -12.38 11.29 6.93
C GLY A 42 -13.14 11.65 8.19
N GLN A 43 -12.46 12.39 9.06
CA GLN A 43 -13.06 12.99 10.24
C GLN A 43 -13.85 14.25 9.84
N MET A 44 -15.09 14.34 10.30
CA MET A 44 -15.98 15.46 10.00
C MET A 44 -15.62 16.69 10.83
N ASN A 45 -15.44 17.82 10.14
CA ASN A 45 -15.17 19.12 10.74
C ASN A 45 -16.16 20.18 10.24
N SER A 46 -16.44 21.16 11.11
CA SER A 46 -17.30 22.32 10.83
C SER A 46 -18.66 21.98 10.16
N PRO A 47 -19.43 21.01 10.70
CA PRO A 47 -20.71 20.65 10.10
C PRO A 47 -21.75 21.77 10.18
N ASN A 48 -22.40 22.07 9.05
CA ASN A 48 -23.54 22.96 8.95
C ASN A 48 -24.69 22.22 8.25
N PHE A 49 -25.70 21.82 9.03
CA PHE A 49 -26.81 21.00 8.57
C PHE A 49 -28.12 21.79 8.50
N GLY A 50 -28.34 22.45 7.36
CA GLY A 50 -29.62 23.09 7.02
C GLY A 50 -30.39 22.27 5.98
N LYS A 51 -30.98 22.97 4.99
CA LYS A 51 -31.57 22.37 3.78
C LYS A 51 -30.52 21.63 2.93
N HIS A 52 -29.30 22.11 2.95
CA HIS A 52 -28.11 21.48 2.38
C HIS A 52 -27.13 21.22 3.52
N TRP A 53 -26.31 20.17 3.39
CA TRP A 53 -25.27 19.90 4.37
C TRP A 53 -23.93 20.35 3.79
N TYR A 54 -23.20 21.13 4.58
CA TYR A 54 -21.84 21.55 4.27
C TYR A 54 -20.94 21.13 5.43
N PHE A 55 -19.80 20.53 5.12
CA PHE A 55 -18.81 20.09 6.11
C PHE A 55 -17.47 19.89 5.41
N THR A 56 -16.40 19.72 6.18
CA THR A 56 -15.07 19.39 5.67
C THR A 56 -14.65 18.02 6.22
N LEU A 57 -13.94 17.23 5.41
CA LEU A 57 -13.31 15.98 5.85
C LEU A 57 -11.79 16.15 5.93
N THR A 58 -11.18 15.56 6.96
CA THR A 58 -9.72 15.52 7.15
C THR A 58 -9.24 14.11 7.48
N ASP A 59 -8.02 13.76 7.08
CA ASP A 59 -7.36 12.49 7.40
C ASP A 59 -6.07 12.65 8.23
N GLY A 60 -5.69 13.89 8.54
CA GLY A 60 -4.46 14.24 9.26
C GLY A 60 -3.48 15.02 8.38
N ASP A 61 -3.41 14.66 7.09
CA ASP A 61 -2.47 15.25 6.13
C ASP A 61 -3.17 16.23 5.17
N ALA A 62 -4.43 15.95 4.83
CA ALA A 62 -5.20 16.69 3.85
C ALA A 62 -6.59 17.09 4.37
N LYS A 63 -7.21 18.05 3.67
CA LYS A 63 -8.59 18.47 3.90
C LYS A 63 -9.36 18.63 2.60
N ILE A 64 -10.65 18.29 2.61
CA ILE A 64 -11.53 18.50 1.45
C ILE A 64 -12.92 18.97 1.86
N ASP A 65 -13.41 20.01 1.17
CA ASP A 65 -14.76 20.56 1.37
C ASP A 65 -15.82 19.61 0.78
N CYS A 66 -16.96 19.47 1.46
CA CYS A 66 -18.06 18.61 1.07
C CYS A 66 -19.39 19.37 1.05
N ALA A 67 -20.21 19.11 0.04
CA ALA A 67 -21.55 19.67 -0.11
C ALA A 67 -22.57 18.59 -0.46
N MET A 68 -23.64 18.48 0.31
CA MET A 68 -24.76 17.55 0.10
C MET A 68 -26.04 18.32 -0.17
N TRP A 69 -26.59 18.18 -1.38
CA TRP A 69 -27.80 18.89 -1.80
C TRP A 69 -29.06 18.33 -1.15
N ALA A 70 -30.13 19.13 -1.13
CA ALA A 70 -31.38 18.82 -0.42
C ALA A 70 -32.00 17.51 -0.88
N SER A 71 -31.91 17.21 -2.19
CA SER A 71 -32.39 15.94 -2.75
C SER A 71 -31.63 14.72 -2.18
N SER A 72 -30.31 14.83 -2.02
CA SER A 72 -29.49 13.78 -1.39
C SER A 72 -29.77 13.69 0.10
N VAL A 73 -29.93 14.82 0.80
CA VAL A 73 -30.26 14.86 2.24
C VAL A 73 -31.62 14.21 2.50
N SER A 74 -32.64 14.51 1.69
CA SER A 74 -33.96 13.88 1.82
C SER A 74 -33.89 12.37 1.60
N LYS A 75 -33.10 11.91 0.61
CA LYS A 75 -32.89 10.47 0.39
C LYS A 75 -32.18 9.81 1.59
N HIS A 76 -31.14 10.43 2.11
CA HIS A 76 -30.42 9.95 3.31
C HIS A 76 -31.36 9.76 4.50
N ARG A 77 -32.19 10.76 4.80
CA ARG A 77 -33.16 10.69 5.90
C ARG A 77 -34.24 9.62 5.70
N ALA A 78 -34.60 9.32 4.45
CA ALA A 78 -35.58 8.29 4.12
C ALA A 78 -35.01 6.87 4.26
N THR A 79 -33.71 6.66 4.00
CA THR A 79 -33.09 5.32 3.95
C THR A 79 -32.20 4.98 5.16
N GLY A 80 -31.65 5.97 5.86
CA GLY A 80 -30.57 5.80 6.84
C GLY A 80 -30.98 5.87 8.31
N GLY A 81 -32.28 5.84 8.63
CA GLY A 81 -32.79 6.21 9.95
C GLY A 81 -32.50 7.70 10.24
N SER A 82 -33.01 8.25 11.33
CA SER A 82 -32.84 9.68 11.67
C SER A 82 -31.40 10.08 12.04
N TRP A 83 -30.39 9.30 11.64
CA TRP A 83 -28.99 9.54 11.96
C TRP A 83 -28.42 10.74 11.20
N VAL A 84 -27.77 11.62 11.97
CA VAL A 84 -27.05 12.80 11.49
C VAL A 84 -25.66 12.76 12.13
N PRO A 85 -24.56 12.83 11.35
CA PRO A 85 -23.21 12.83 11.89
C PRO A 85 -22.95 14.08 12.71
N SER A 86 -22.04 13.99 13.68
CA SER A 86 -21.60 15.09 14.53
C SER A 86 -20.18 15.55 14.17
N GLN A 87 -19.79 16.70 14.69
CA GLN A 87 -18.40 17.14 14.58
C GLN A 87 -17.47 16.14 15.26
N GLY A 88 -16.38 15.80 14.60
CA GLY A 88 -15.41 14.82 15.07
C GLY A 88 -15.75 13.38 14.65
N ASP A 89 -16.95 13.10 14.13
CA ASP A 89 -17.31 11.76 13.67
C ASP A 89 -16.49 11.36 12.45
N GLN A 90 -16.05 10.11 12.43
CA GLN A 90 -15.49 9.52 11.22
C GLN A 90 -16.63 9.07 10.32
N VAL A 91 -16.62 9.50 9.06
CA VAL A 91 -17.67 9.22 8.09
C VAL A 91 -17.10 8.72 6.76
N VAL A 92 -17.91 7.96 6.02
CA VAL A 92 -17.64 7.64 4.62
C VAL A 92 -18.65 8.40 3.77
N VAL A 93 -18.16 9.20 2.81
CA VAL A 93 -18.99 9.88 1.83
C VAL A 93 -18.77 9.28 0.44
N ARG A 94 -19.87 9.04 -0.28
CA ARG A 94 -19.85 8.71 -1.71
C ARG A 94 -20.31 9.92 -2.49
N GLY A 95 -19.53 10.35 -3.48
CA GLY A 95 -19.86 11.55 -4.25
C GLY A 95 -19.05 11.73 -5.51
N ARG A 96 -19.19 12.89 -6.15
CA ARG A 96 -18.39 13.30 -7.30
C ARG A 96 -17.49 14.46 -6.91
N VAL A 97 -16.22 14.37 -7.27
CA VAL A 97 -15.30 15.51 -7.14
C VAL A 97 -15.65 16.52 -8.22
N GLY A 98 -15.74 17.79 -7.84
CA GLY A 98 -15.93 18.86 -8.81
C GLY A 98 -15.38 20.19 -8.33
N HIS A 99 -15.17 21.08 -9.30
CA HIS A 99 -14.67 22.42 -9.04
C HIS A 99 -15.80 23.44 -9.19
N TYR A 100 -16.08 24.18 -8.14
CA TYR A 100 -17.07 25.24 -8.15
C TYR A 100 -16.45 26.55 -8.63
N ALA A 101 -16.59 26.81 -9.93
CA ALA A 101 -15.86 27.88 -10.62
C ALA A 101 -16.08 29.28 -10.02
N LYS A 102 -17.27 29.55 -9.49
CA LYS A 102 -17.61 30.85 -8.89
C LYS A 102 -16.71 31.21 -7.68
N PHE A 103 -16.28 30.22 -6.91
CA PHE A 103 -15.45 30.44 -5.71
C PHE A 103 -14.09 29.74 -5.78
N GLY A 104 -13.75 29.13 -6.92
CA GLY A 104 -12.47 28.44 -7.11
C GLY A 104 -12.25 27.25 -6.16
N LYS A 105 -13.32 26.64 -5.65
CA LYS A 105 -13.22 25.56 -4.66
C LYS A 105 -13.38 24.19 -5.28
N THR A 106 -12.43 23.29 -5.01
CA THR A 106 -12.59 21.86 -5.28
C THR A 106 -13.26 21.20 -4.08
N GLN A 107 -14.36 20.50 -4.34
CA GLN A 107 -15.19 19.92 -3.29
C GLN A 107 -15.84 18.61 -3.76
N ILE A 108 -16.28 17.80 -2.81
CA ILE A 108 -17.06 16.60 -3.08
C ILE A 108 -18.55 16.96 -3.03
N TYR A 109 -19.25 16.71 -4.13
CA TYR A 109 -20.70 16.71 -4.17
C TYR A 109 -21.21 15.36 -3.66
N VAL A 110 -21.63 15.33 -2.40
CA VAL A 110 -21.99 14.13 -1.66
C VAL A 110 -23.37 13.63 -2.11
N GLU A 111 -23.41 12.37 -2.53
CA GLU A 111 -24.62 11.66 -2.91
C GLU A 111 -25.13 10.78 -1.76
N ARG A 112 -24.22 10.16 -1.00
CA ARG A 112 -24.51 9.35 0.18
C ARG A 112 -23.48 9.60 1.28
N ILE A 113 -23.93 9.58 2.53
CA ILE A 113 -23.08 9.63 3.72
C ILE A 113 -23.50 8.51 4.66
N LYS A 114 -22.53 7.85 5.28
CA LYS A 114 -22.77 6.85 6.31
C LYS A 114 -21.73 7.05 7.43
N PRO A 115 -22.03 6.66 8.68
CA PRO A 115 -20.99 6.58 9.69
C PRO A 115 -19.87 5.70 9.14
N ALA A 116 -18.61 6.04 9.43
CA ALA A 116 -17.50 5.14 9.10
C ALA A 116 -17.53 3.85 9.96
N GLY A 117 -18.45 3.76 10.92
CA GLY A 117 -18.71 2.59 11.75
C GLY A 117 -19.34 1.43 10.97
N GLU A 118 -18.47 0.51 10.55
CA GLU A 118 -18.62 -0.96 10.56
C GLU A 118 -17.43 -1.64 9.85
N THR A 119 -16.67 -0.92 9.02
CA THR A 119 -15.51 -1.50 8.32
C THR A 119 -14.21 -1.02 8.94
N LYS A 120 -13.77 0.25 8.83
CA LYS A 120 -12.43 0.63 9.35
C LYS A 120 -12.29 0.65 10.88
N GLY A 121 -13.32 1.06 11.63
CA GLY A 121 -13.33 0.94 13.10
C GLY A 121 -13.41 -0.52 13.57
N ARG A 122 -14.14 -1.38 12.84
CA ARG A 122 -14.16 -2.82 13.10
C ARG A 122 -12.80 -3.44 12.80
N LEU A 123 -12.18 -3.10 11.66
CA LEU A 123 -10.84 -3.57 11.30
C LEU A 123 -9.78 -3.07 12.30
N GLN A 124 -9.89 -1.83 12.78
CA GLN A 124 -9.00 -1.33 13.83
C GLN A 124 -9.20 -2.07 15.16
N LEU A 125 -10.45 -2.30 15.58
CA LEU A 125 -10.76 -3.10 16.78
C LEU A 125 -10.33 -4.56 16.62
N GLU A 126 -10.53 -5.16 15.44
CA GLU A 126 -10.08 -6.50 15.10
C GLU A 126 -8.55 -6.57 15.10
N TYR A 127 -7.86 -5.54 14.59
CA TYR A 127 -6.40 -5.43 14.63
C TYR A 127 -5.90 -5.38 16.07
N GLU A 128 -6.45 -4.48 16.89
CA GLU A 128 -6.08 -4.34 18.29
C GLU A 128 -6.37 -5.61 19.09
N ALA A 129 -7.50 -6.28 18.82
CA ALA A 129 -7.86 -7.55 19.44
C ALA A 129 -6.88 -8.67 19.05
N LEU A 130 -6.57 -8.82 17.76
CA LEU A 130 -5.61 -9.82 17.27
C LEU A 130 -4.19 -9.52 17.78
N LEU A 131 -3.80 -8.25 17.79
CA LEU A 131 -2.50 -7.81 18.28
C LEU A 131 -2.35 -8.13 19.78
N LEU A 132 -3.40 -7.88 20.57
CA LEU A 132 -3.41 -8.22 22.00
C LEU A 132 -3.34 -9.73 22.18
N GLU A 133 -4.17 -10.49 21.48
CA GLU A 133 -4.20 -11.95 21.59
C GLU A 133 -2.86 -12.60 21.25
N PHE A 134 -2.26 -12.23 20.11
CA PHE A 134 -0.97 -12.80 19.70
C PHE A 134 0.19 -12.33 20.59
N ARG A 135 0.10 -11.12 21.16
CA ARG A 135 1.06 -10.65 22.16
C ARG A 135 0.94 -11.45 23.46
N GLU A 136 -0.26 -11.71 23.95
CA GLU A 136 -0.49 -12.54 25.14
C GLU A 136 -0.07 -13.99 24.92
N ALA A 137 -0.22 -14.50 23.69
CA ALA A 137 0.26 -15.82 23.29
C ALA A 137 1.78 -15.88 23.06
N GLY A 138 2.50 -14.75 23.13
CA GLY A 138 3.95 -14.66 22.96
C GLY A 138 4.44 -14.75 21.50
N TRP A 139 3.56 -14.65 20.49
CA TRP A 139 3.93 -14.94 19.09
C TRP A 139 4.95 -13.95 18.49
N PHE A 140 5.14 -12.81 19.14
CA PHE A 140 6.11 -11.78 18.72
C PHE A 140 7.47 -11.94 19.40
N ASP A 141 7.61 -12.89 20.33
CA ASP A 141 8.82 -13.06 21.11
C ASP A 141 9.98 -13.56 20.23
N GLU A 142 11.17 -12.98 20.45
CA GLU A 142 12.38 -13.31 19.70
C GLU A 142 12.75 -14.81 19.78
N CYS A 143 12.31 -15.52 20.83
CA CYS A 143 12.56 -16.95 20.98
C CYS A 143 11.85 -17.83 19.93
N HIS A 144 10.83 -17.30 19.25
CA HIS A 144 10.14 -17.98 18.17
C HIS A 144 10.73 -17.69 16.80
N LYS A 145 11.60 -16.67 16.68
CA LYS A 145 12.18 -16.25 15.42
C LYS A 145 13.36 -17.15 15.04
N LYS A 146 13.33 -17.62 13.80
CA LYS A 146 14.34 -18.51 13.21
C LYS A 146 15.50 -17.69 12.67
N GLN A 147 16.71 -18.22 12.78
CA GLN A 147 17.89 -17.60 12.20
C GLN A 147 17.80 -17.68 10.67
N LEU A 148 18.11 -16.57 9.99
CA LEU A 148 18.17 -16.52 8.54
C LEU A 148 19.41 -17.26 8.01
N PRO A 149 19.31 -17.96 6.86
CA PRO A 149 20.46 -18.62 6.25
C PRO A 149 21.47 -17.58 5.77
N GLU A 150 22.75 -17.81 6.06
CA GLU A 150 23.84 -16.92 5.63
C GLU A 150 24.13 -17.03 4.13
N TYR A 151 23.95 -18.24 3.56
CA TYR A 151 24.20 -18.55 2.15
C TYR A 151 23.04 -19.37 1.55
N PRO A 152 21.85 -18.78 1.36
CA PRO A 152 20.74 -19.50 0.76
C PRO A 152 21.06 -19.88 -0.69
N ARG A 153 20.67 -21.08 -1.09
CA ARG A 153 20.74 -21.55 -2.48
C ARG A 153 19.45 -21.28 -3.21
N ARG A 154 18.31 -21.45 -2.53
CA ARG A 154 17.00 -21.20 -3.14
C ARG A 154 16.06 -20.48 -2.17
N ILE A 155 15.43 -19.42 -2.67
CA ILE A 155 14.48 -18.59 -1.92
C ILE A 155 13.13 -18.67 -2.62
N ALA A 156 12.07 -18.98 -1.87
CA ALA A 156 10.71 -18.89 -2.37
C ALA A 156 10.19 -17.45 -2.20
N VAL A 157 9.60 -16.88 -3.23
CA VAL A 157 9.06 -15.52 -3.22
C VAL A 157 7.56 -15.59 -3.46
N ILE A 158 6.78 -15.37 -2.41
CA ILE A 158 5.34 -15.30 -2.45
C ILE A 158 4.96 -13.86 -2.75
N THR A 159 4.47 -13.61 -3.97
CA THR A 159 4.10 -12.28 -4.46
C THR A 159 3.06 -12.38 -5.58
N SER A 160 2.56 -11.23 -6.07
CA SER A 160 1.73 -11.22 -7.28
C SER A 160 2.61 -11.29 -8.52
N GLY A 161 2.29 -12.19 -9.45
CA GLY A 161 3.10 -12.56 -10.63
C GLY A 161 3.28 -11.46 -11.69
N THR A 162 2.69 -10.29 -11.51
CA THR A 162 2.87 -9.11 -12.38
C THR A 162 3.26 -7.84 -11.61
N SER A 163 3.66 -7.98 -10.35
CA SER A 163 3.93 -6.83 -9.48
C SER A 163 5.33 -6.23 -9.69
N ALA A 164 5.45 -4.93 -9.43
CA ALA A 164 6.75 -4.26 -9.35
C ALA A 164 7.67 -4.92 -8.31
N ALA A 165 7.10 -5.35 -7.16
CA ALA A 165 7.86 -6.06 -6.13
C ALA A 165 8.52 -7.35 -6.63
N MET A 166 7.86 -8.11 -7.51
CA MET A 166 8.46 -9.28 -8.14
C MET A 166 9.69 -8.89 -8.97
N HIS A 167 9.58 -7.83 -9.78
CA HIS A 167 10.68 -7.33 -10.59
C HIS A 167 11.84 -6.86 -9.72
N ASP A 168 11.57 -6.09 -8.66
CA ASP A 168 12.57 -5.59 -7.72
C ASP A 168 13.33 -6.75 -7.05
N VAL A 169 12.62 -7.80 -6.62
CA VAL A 169 13.24 -8.97 -6.00
C VAL A 169 14.14 -9.72 -6.99
N ILE A 170 13.66 -9.93 -8.22
CA ILE A 170 14.42 -10.64 -9.27
C ILE A 170 15.67 -9.85 -9.66
N GLU A 171 15.53 -8.55 -9.93
CA GLU A 171 16.63 -7.68 -10.34
C GLU A 171 17.69 -7.58 -9.24
N THR A 172 17.26 -7.33 -8.01
CA THR A 172 18.15 -7.20 -6.86
C THR A 172 18.92 -8.50 -6.61
N THR A 173 18.24 -9.65 -6.66
CA THR A 173 18.89 -10.96 -6.47
C THR A 173 19.92 -11.23 -7.56
N ARG A 174 19.56 -11.01 -8.84
CA ARG A 174 20.48 -11.22 -9.96
C ARG A 174 21.71 -10.33 -9.90
N ARG A 175 21.55 -9.09 -9.43
CA ARG A 175 22.67 -8.17 -9.26
C ARG A 175 23.60 -8.61 -8.12
N ARG A 176 23.01 -9.01 -6.98
CA ARG A 176 23.73 -9.27 -5.72
C ARG A 176 24.36 -10.66 -5.68
N MET A 177 23.59 -11.70 -6.05
CA MET A 177 24.09 -13.07 -6.18
C MET A 177 23.33 -13.87 -7.26
N PRO A 178 23.83 -13.93 -8.51
CA PRO A 178 23.20 -14.69 -9.58
C PRO A 178 23.02 -16.20 -9.32
N SER A 179 23.79 -16.77 -8.39
CA SER A 179 23.74 -18.19 -8.03
C SER A 179 22.59 -18.56 -7.09
N VAL A 180 21.91 -17.57 -6.48
CA VAL A 180 20.71 -17.81 -5.67
C VAL A 180 19.52 -18.00 -6.61
N GLU A 181 18.86 -19.13 -6.50
CA GLU A 181 17.67 -19.44 -7.28
C GLU A 181 16.42 -18.87 -6.63
N LEU A 182 15.53 -18.29 -7.43
CA LEU A 182 14.25 -17.79 -6.96
C LEU A 182 13.11 -18.68 -7.45
N LEU A 183 12.29 -19.17 -6.51
CA LEU A 183 11.02 -19.83 -6.80
C LEU A 183 9.89 -18.82 -6.62
N ILE A 184 9.38 -18.26 -7.72
CA ILE A 184 8.26 -17.32 -7.67
C ILE A 184 6.94 -18.08 -7.48
N VAL A 185 6.24 -17.80 -6.40
CA VAL A 185 4.94 -18.37 -6.06
C VAL A 185 3.90 -17.27 -6.17
N ASN A 186 3.09 -17.35 -7.23
CA ASN A 186 2.02 -16.39 -7.47
C ASN A 186 0.89 -16.56 -6.44
N ALA A 187 0.53 -15.48 -5.76
CA ALA A 187 -0.60 -15.45 -4.83
C ALA A 187 -1.36 -14.13 -4.93
N LEU A 188 -2.65 -14.16 -4.55
CA LEU A 188 -3.49 -12.98 -4.48
C LEU A 188 -3.07 -12.11 -3.29
N MET A 189 -2.51 -10.94 -3.57
CA MET A 189 -1.98 -10.01 -2.54
C MET A 189 -2.99 -8.96 -2.08
N GLN A 190 -4.21 -8.98 -2.63
CA GLN A 190 -5.27 -8.02 -2.34
C GLN A 190 -6.66 -8.62 -2.59
N GLY A 191 -7.69 -8.00 -2.01
CA GLY A 191 -9.08 -8.43 -2.11
C GLY A 191 -9.44 -9.63 -1.23
N ASP A 192 -10.72 -10.00 -1.23
CA ASP A 192 -11.32 -10.96 -0.28
C ASP A 192 -10.69 -12.37 -0.33
N GLY A 193 -10.16 -12.79 -1.48
CA GLY A 193 -9.48 -14.08 -1.64
C GLY A 193 -8.00 -14.08 -1.22
N SER A 194 -7.46 -12.94 -0.82
CA SER A 194 -6.04 -12.81 -0.49
C SER A 194 -5.60 -13.61 0.74
N PRO A 195 -6.31 -13.60 1.88
CA PRO A 195 -5.89 -14.36 3.06
C PRO A 195 -5.75 -15.87 2.80
N ASP A 196 -6.71 -16.46 2.08
CA ASP A 196 -6.66 -17.88 1.73
C ASP A 196 -5.51 -18.17 0.76
N SER A 197 -5.34 -17.31 -0.26
CA SER A 197 -4.27 -17.49 -1.23
C SER A 197 -2.88 -17.38 -0.62
N VAL A 198 -2.63 -16.39 0.25
CA VAL A 198 -1.33 -16.16 0.89
C VAL A 198 -1.04 -17.25 1.91
N SER A 199 -2.00 -17.56 2.78
CA SER A 199 -1.81 -18.60 3.80
C SER A 199 -1.57 -19.98 3.19
N GLU A 200 -2.25 -20.30 2.08
CA GLU A 200 -2.03 -21.55 1.36
C GLU A 200 -0.69 -21.58 0.63
N ALA A 201 -0.26 -20.45 0.06
CA ALA A 201 1.07 -20.34 -0.54
C ALA A 201 2.18 -20.58 0.49
N ILE A 202 2.08 -19.98 1.68
CA ILE A 202 3.03 -20.18 2.78
C ILE A 202 3.08 -21.66 3.17
N ARG A 203 1.92 -22.28 3.45
CA ARG A 203 1.86 -23.70 3.83
C ARG A 203 2.43 -24.63 2.77
N LYS A 204 2.11 -24.40 1.49
CA LYS A 204 2.62 -25.20 0.37
C LYS A 204 4.13 -25.08 0.22
N VAL A 205 4.67 -23.88 0.33
CA VAL A 205 6.11 -23.64 0.27
C VAL A 205 6.79 -24.36 1.43
N ASP A 206 6.31 -24.19 2.66
CA ASP A 206 6.90 -24.82 3.84
C ASP A 206 6.87 -26.35 3.76
N ALA A 207 5.73 -26.93 3.36
CA ALA A 207 5.57 -28.38 3.22
C ALA A 207 6.51 -29.01 2.18
N ASN A 208 6.92 -28.24 1.17
CA ASN A 208 7.83 -28.70 0.11
C ASN A 208 9.25 -28.15 0.26
N ALA A 209 9.55 -27.38 1.31
CA ALA A 209 10.82 -26.70 1.45
C ALA A 209 12.00 -27.67 1.43
N LYS A 210 11.89 -28.79 2.16
CA LYS A 210 12.95 -29.80 2.22
C LYS A 210 13.17 -30.53 0.89
N SER A 211 12.10 -30.91 0.19
CA SER A 211 12.21 -31.65 -1.08
C SER A 211 12.68 -30.75 -2.23
N MET A 212 12.33 -29.47 -2.17
CA MET A 212 12.72 -28.46 -3.16
C MET A 212 13.99 -27.70 -2.78
N GLY A 213 14.58 -27.95 -1.61
CA GLY A 213 15.78 -27.26 -1.13
C GLY A 213 15.58 -25.75 -0.94
N ILE A 214 14.41 -25.33 -0.44
CA ILE A 214 14.09 -23.92 -0.15
C ILE A 214 14.66 -23.58 1.22
N ASP A 215 15.55 -22.59 1.27
CA ASP A 215 16.26 -22.19 2.50
C ASP A 215 15.56 -21.03 3.23
N ALA A 216 14.79 -20.22 2.51
CA ALA A 216 14.04 -19.10 3.06
C ALA A 216 12.82 -18.75 2.18
N VAL A 217 11.87 -18.03 2.79
CA VAL A 217 10.66 -17.52 2.14
C VAL A 217 10.63 -16.00 2.25
N ILE A 218 10.34 -15.31 1.16
CA ILE A 218 10.00 -13.89 1.13
C ILE A 218 8.51 -13.78 0.86
N VAL A 219 7.78 -13.07 1.71
CA VAL A 219 6.41 -12.64 1.42
C VAL A 219 6.44 -11.13 1.17
N THR A 220 6.08 -10.73 -0.05
CA THR A 220 6.16 -9.31 -0.41
C THR A 220 5.09 -8.89 -1.41
N ARG A 221 4.71 -7.62 -1.34
CA ARG A 221 3.77 -6.99 -2.26
C ARG A 221 4.36 -5.71 -2.84
N GLY A 222 3.81 -5.27 -3.99
CA GLY A 222 4.07 -3.94 -4.53
C GLY A 222 3.30 -2.85 -3.79
N GLY A 223 3.37 -1.62 -4.31
CA GLY A 223 2.56 -0.51 -3.80
C GLY A 223 1.05 -0.81 -3.82
N GLY A 224 0.30 -0.16 -2.94
CA GLY A 224 -1.14 -0.37 -2.76
C GLY A 224 -1.68 0.47 -1.61
N GLY A 225 -3.00 0.62 -1.53
CA GLY A 225 -3.66 1.38 -0.47
C GLY A 225 -3.57 0.69 0.90
N LEU A 226 -3.78 1.47 1.97
CA LEU A 226 -3.90 0.99 3.35
C LEU A 226 -4.96 -0.11 3.51
N GLU A 227 -6.09 0.01 2.79
CA GLU A 227 -7.19 -0.96 2.86
C GLU A 227 -6.80 -2.34 2.33
N GLU A 228 -5.80 -2.38 1.43
CA GLU A 228 -5.31 -3.63 0.84
C GLU A 228 -4.32 -4.35 1.77
N LEU A 229 -3.83 -3.70 2.84
CA LEU A 229 -2.93 -4.32 3.82
C LEU A 229 -3.67 -5.24 4.79
N TRP A 230 -5.00 -5.14 4.88
CA TRP A 230 -5.77 -5.89 5.87
C TRP A 230 -5.59 -7.41 5.75
N SER A 231 -5.45 -7.94 4.54
CA SER A 231 -5.27 -9.38 4.30
C SER A 231 -4.09 -9.98 5.06
N PHE A 232 -3.10 -9.15 5.40
CA PHE A 232 -1.88 -9.52 6.11
C PHE A 232 -2.02 -9.46 7.64
N ASN A 233 -3.17 -8.99 8.14
CA ASN A 233 -3.56 -9.08 9.55
C ASN A 233 -4.47 -10.30 9.82
N ASP A 234 -5.00 -10.94 8.78
CA ASP A 234 -5.91 -12.08 8.92
C ASP A 234 -5.22 -13.24 9.67
N ARG A 235 -5.92 -13.78 10.66
CA ARG A 235 -5.44 -14.89 11.49
C ARG A 235 -4.86 -16.05 10.67
N ARG A 236 -5.48 -16.42 9.56
CA ARG A 236 -5.02 -17.55 8.72
C ARG A 236 -3.63 -17.30 8.15
N VAL A 237 -3.34 -16.05 7.79
CA VAL A 237 -2.05 -15.63 7.24
C VAL A 237 -1.01 -15.56 8.36
N VAL A 238 -1.35 -14.92 9.48
CA VAL A 238 -0.47 -14.80 10.65
C VAL A 238 -0.11 -16.17 11.20
N GLU A 239 -1.07 -17.07 11.34
CA GLU A 239 -0.84 -18.45 11.77
C GLU A 239 0.04 -19.24 10.80
N ALA A 240 -0.16 -19.06 9.49
CA ALA A 240 0.67 -19.74 8.50
C ALA A 240 2.13 -19.26 8.57
N ALA A 241 2.36 -17.97 8.77
CA ALA A 241 3.69 -17.40 8.94
C ALA A 241 4.35 -17.87 10.25
N PHE A 242 3.62 -17.80 11.36
CA PHE A 242 4.13 -18.22 12.68
C PHE A 242 4.48 -19.71 12.74
N LYS A 243 3.66 -20.58 12.13
CA LYS A 243 3.87 -22.05 12.09
C LYS A 243 4.85 -22.49 11.00
N CYS A 244 5.36 -21.55 10.17
CA CYS A 244 6.29 -21.86 9.10
C CYS A 244 7.63 -22.34 9.68
N ASN A 245 8.09 -23.53 9.28
CA ASN A 245 9.37 -24.08 9.72
C ASN A 245 10.55 -23.48 8.94
N THR A 246 10.29 -23.06 7.71
CA THR A 246 11.25 -22.37 6.84
C THR A 246 11.37 -20.90 7.26
N PRO A 247 12.57 -20.31 7.41
CA PRO A 247 12.74 -18.90 7.75
C PRO A 247 11.97 -17.97 6.81
N ILE A 248 11.18 -17.05 7.37
CA ILE A 248 10.28 -16.16 6.63
C ILE A 248 10.64 -14.69 6.84
N VAL A 249 10.86 -13.99 5.73
CA VAL A 249 11.08 -12.55 5.66
C VAL A 249 9.87 -11.89 5.03
N VAL A 250 9.35 -10.85 5.68
CA VAL A 250 8.13 -10.18 5.23
C VAL A 250 8.41 -8.72 4.90
N ALA A 251 7.97 -8.29 3.72
CA ALA A 251 8.06 -6.92 3.22
C ALA A 251 6.74 -6.47 2.58
N ILE A 252 5.83 -5.97 3.42
CA ILE A 252 4.45 -5.65 3.05
C ILE A 252 4.10 -4.16 3.25
N GLY A 253 4.31 -3.62 4.45
CA GLY A 253 3.96 -2.23 4.80
C GLY A 253 5.14 -1.25 4.65
N HIS A 254 4.83 0.05 4.61
CA HIS A 254 5.80 1.11 4.85
C HIS A 254 5.98 1.34 6.36
N GLU A 255 6.95 2.16 6.78
CA GLU A 255 7.28 2.37 8.19
C GLU A 255 6.10 2.78 9.09
N SER A 256 5.06 3.43 8.54
CA SER A 256 3.87 3.85 9.30
C SER A 256 2.79 2.77 9.48
N ASP A 257 2.81 1.68 8.68
CA ASP A 257 1.66 0.78 8.51
C ASP A 257 2.05 -0.69 8.76
N THR A 258 2.51 -1.01 9.97
CA THR A 258 2.99 -2.36 10.32
C THR A 258 1.83 -3.37 10.45
N THR A 259 1.88 -4.41 9.63
CA THR A 259 0.92 -5.53 9.65
C THR A 259 1.31 -6.61 10.66
N ILE A 260 0.34 -7.40 11.13
CA ILE A 260 0.61 -8.45 12.14
C ILE A 260 1.53 -9.54 11.59
N ILE A 261 1.41 -9.90 10.30
CA ILE A 261 2.34 -10.85 9.68
C ILE A 261 3.81 -10.39 9.79
N GLU A 262 4.08 -9.08 9.72
CA GLU A 262 5.44 -8.53 9.87
C GLU A 262 5.96 -8.66 11.31
N LEU A 263 5.07 -8.70 12.30
CA LEU A 263 5.43 -8.86 13.70
C LEU A 263 5.76 -10.31 14.06
N VAL A 264 5.10 -11.28 13.42
CA VAL A 264 5.38 -12.73 13.60
C VAL A 264 6.49 -13.24 12.68
N ALA A 265 6.90 -12.47 11.68
CA ALA A 265 7.97 -12.85 10.78
C ALA A 265 9.30 -13.03 11.51
N ASP A 266 10.15 -13.91 11.00
CA ASP A 266 11.51 -14.06 11.53
C ASP A 266 12.33 -12.79 11.28
N HIS A 267 12.05 -12.10 10.16
CA HIS A 267 12.62 -10.78 9.89
C HIS A 267 11.63 -9.88 9.13
N ARG A 268 11.47 -8.65 9.60
CA ARG A 268 10.72 -7.59 8.91
C ARG A 268 11.63 -6.77 8.02
N ALA A 269 11.23 -6.55 6.78
CA ALA A 269 11.89 -5.63 5.85
C ALA A 269 10.91 -4.56 5.37
N SER A 270 11.36 -3.31 5.24
CA SER A 270 10.54 -2.17 4.82
C SER A 270 10.26 -2.14 3.31
N THR A 271 11.03 -2.88 2.49
CA THR A 271 10.86 -2.92 1.03
C THR A 271 11.18 -4.31 0.47
N PRO A 272 10.66 -4.68 -0.72
CA PRO A 272 11.02 -5.92 -1.40
C PRO A 272 12.54 -6.03 -1.62
N THR A 273 13.19 -4.93 -1.99
CA THR A 273 14.65 -4.84 -2.16
C THR A 273 15.39 -5.14 -0.85
N GLN A 274 14.94 -4.56 0.26
CA GLN A 274 15.56 -4.82 1.56
C GLN A 274 15.39 -6.28 1.99
N ALA A 275 14.24 -6.91 1.71
CA ALA A 275 14.05 -8.33 1.99
C ALA A 275 15.09 -9.20 1.27
N VAL A 276 15.43 -8.87 0.02
CA VAL A 276 16.51 -9.53 -0.71
C VAL A 276 17.87 -9.24 -0.08
N MET A 277 18.17 -7.99 0.26
CA MET A 277 19.48 -7.63 0.83
C MET A 277 19.78 -8.35 2.15
N VAL A 278 18.75 -8.66 2.92
CA VAL A 278 18.84 -9.38 4.19
C VAL A 278 19.14 -10.88 4.00
N LEU A 279 18.60 -11.51 2.96
CA LEU A 279 18.78 -12.95 2.70
C LEU A 279 19.92 -13.26 1.74
N VAL A 280 20.12 -12.42 0.73
CA VAL A 280 21.04 -12.68 -0.37
C VAL A 280 22.38 -12.00 -0.06
N PRO A 281 23.49 -12.74 0.05
CA PRO A 281 24.81 -12.15 0.28
C PRO A 281 25.30 -11.40 -0.96
N ASP A 282 26.19 -10.42 -0.78
CA ASP A 282 26.78 -9.67 -1.89
C ASP A 282 28.02 -10.39 -2.46
N ARG A 283 27.97 -10.74 -3.75
CA ARG A 283 29.05 -11.45 -4.43
C ARG A 283 30.35 -10.66 -4.40
N ASP A 284 30.28 -9.36 -4.61
CA ASP A 284 31.47 -8.54 -4.76
C ASP A 284 32.16 -8.36 -3.40
N GLU A 285 31.40 -8.24 -2.33
CA GLU A 285 31.92 -8.28 -0.95
C GLU A 285 32.59 -9.62 -0.63
N LEU A 286 31.94 -10.75 -0.98
CA LEU A 286 32.53 -12.07 -0.74
C LEU A 286 33.82 -12.29 -1.55
N MET A 287 33.86 -11.85 -2.80
CA MET A 287 35.07 -11.94 -3.63
C MET A 287 36.22 -11.12 -3.04
N GLN A 288 35.94 -9.89 -2.59
CA GLN A 288 36.94 -9.05 -1.93
C GLN A 288 37.48 -9.70 -0.64
N MET A 289 36.61 -10.35 0.14
CA MET A 289 37.04 -11.08 1.33
C MET A 289 37.98 -12.25 0.98
N VAL A 290 37.64 -13.04 -0.04
CA VAL A 290 38.48 -14.16 -0.50
C VAL A 290 39.84 -13.67 -0.99
N GLU A 291 39.87 -12.60 -1.79
CA GLU A 291 41.12 -11.98 -2.26
C GLU A 291 41.98 -11.49 -1.08
N HIS A 292 41.38 -10.80 -0.12
CA HIS A 292 42.07 -10.32 1.07
C HIS A 292 42.70 -11.46 1.90
N TYR A 293 41.95 -12.54 2.14
CA TYR A 293 42.49 -13.71 2.84
C TYR A 293 43.56 -14.44 2.02
N GLY A 294 43.42 -14.47 0.70
CA GLY A 294 44.43 -15.03 -0.21
C GLY A 294 45.78 -14.31 -0.09
N VAL A 295 45.78 -12.98 -0.04
CA VAL A 295 47.00 -12.18 0.17
C VAL A 295 47.63 -12.48 1.53
N ARG A 296 46.82 -12.56 2.59
CA ARG A 296 47.31 -12.83 3.96
C ARG A 296 47.92 -14.22 4.14
N LEU A 297 47.47 -15.21 3.38
CA LEU A 297 48.03 -16.56 3.43
C LEU A 297 49.38 -16.68 2.70
N GLN A 298 49.74 -15.70 1.87
CA GLN A 298 51.02 -15.68 1.14
C GLN A 298 52.14 -14.95 1.90
N THR A 299 51.80 -14.23 2.97
CA THR A 299 52.71 -13.53 3.89
C THR A 299 52.84 -14.28 5.20
#